data_AF-A0A2V6PQF9-F1
#
_entry.id   AF-A0A2V6PQF9-F1
#
_cell.length_a   1.000
_cell.length_b   1.000
_cell.length_c   1.000
_cell.angle_alpha   90.00
_cell.angle_beta   90.00
_cell.angle_gamma   90.00
#
_symmetry.space_group_name_H-M   'P 1'
#
loop_
_entity.id
_entity.type
_entity.pdbx_description
1 polymer ?
#
loop_
_entity_poly.entity_id
_entity_poly.type
_entity_poly.pdbx_seq_one_letter_code
_entity_poly.pdbx_strand_id
1 'polypeptide(L)'
;MIVASRDGAPAGGCTTSGLEKVRLSDSQKTCLLPLYWGETRHVSIRNTSGWVATENTDENSPSTADVPAPTTPVSRQQRWGVDYNEVILVKLDGSQAWRLAPHRSRRVDDYWHQTRVAMSREGQYLVFDSNFRLSPTASDTDVYLIKLR
;
A
#
# COMPACT_ATOMS: atom_id res chain seq x y z
N MET A 1 22.33 -10.41 -0.72
CA MET A 1 21.72 -11.69 -1.14
C MET A 1 20.89 -12.18 0.04
N ILE A 2 19.56 -12.24 -0.07
CA ILE A 2 18.72 -12.66 1.06
C ILE A 2 17.98 -13.93 0.66
N VAL A 3 18.25 -14.99 1.41
CA VAL A 3 17.68 -16.33 1.23
C VAL A 3 16.33 -16.35 1.94
N ALA A 4 15.25 -16.63 1.20
CA ALA A 4 13.90 -16.72 1.76
C ALA A 4 13.66 -18.08 2.43
N SER A 5 12.95 -18.02 3.56
CA SER A 5 12.55 -19.13 4.42
C SER A 5 11.78 -20.23 3.67
N ARG A 6 11.94 -21.46 4.15
CA ARG A 6 11.28 -22.67 3.65
C ARG A 6 9.76 -22.54 3.88
N ASP A 7 8.97 -22.54 2.80
CA ASP A 7 7.51 -22.63 2.89
C ASP A 7 7.10 -24.01 2.33
N GLY A 8 6.50 -24.86 3.15
CA GLY A 8 6.28 -26.29 2.85
C GLY A 8 5.15 -26.60 1.85
N ALA A 9 4.35 -25.60 1.45
CA ALA A 9 3.35 -25.73 0.37
C ALA A 9 2.80 -24.34 -0.07
N PRO A 10 3.38 -23.68 -1.08
CA PRO A 10 2.80 -22.44 -1.62
C PRO A 10 1.75 -22.73 -2.71
N ALA A 11 0.56 -22.15 -2.57
CA ALA A 11 -0.49 -22.11 -3.60
C ALA A 11 -0.46 -20.78 -4.39
N GLY A 12 -1.19 -20.76 -5.52
CA GLY A 12 -1.06 -19.84 -6.65
C GLY A 12 -0.88 -18.35 -6.33
N GLY A 13 -0.06 -17.70 -7.15
CA GLY A 13 0.12 -16.26 -7.19
C GLY A 13 -1.18 -15.45 -7.29
N CYS A 14 -1.08 -14.12 -7.26
CA CYS A 14 -2.29 -13.30 -7.31
C CYS A 14 -3.03 -13.53 -8.64
N THR A 15 -4.30 -13.93 -8.59
CA THR A 15 -5.07 -14.40 -9.76
C THR A 15 -5.50 -13.28 -10.71
N THR A 16 -5.43 -12.02 -10.27
CA THR A 16 -5.94 -10.86 -11.00
C THR A 16 -4.97 -9.69 -10.93
N SER A 17 -4.81 -9.10 -9.75
CA SER A 17 -3.85 -8.04 -9.43
C SER A 17 -3.45 -8.17 -7.97
N GLY A 18 -2.26 -7.71 -7.59
CA GLY A 18 -1.83 -7.75 -6.20
C GLY A 18 -0.32 -7.73 -5.97
N LEU A 19 0.05 -7.80 -4.69
CA LEU A 19 1.42 -7.93 -4.26
C LEU A 19 1.81 -9.41 -4.21
N GLU A 20 2.78 -9.82 -5.02
CA GLU A 20 3.25 -11.20 -5.13
C GLU A 20 4.71 -11.32 -4.68
N LYS A 21 5.00 -12.34 -3.87
CA LYS A 21 6.36 -12.78 -3.57
C LYS A 21 6.73 -13.89 -4.55
N VAL A 22 7.88 -13.75 -5.21
CA VAL A 22 8.44 -14.80 -6.07
C VAL A 22 9.76 -15.30 -5.48
N ARG A 23 9.85 -16.61 -5.25
CA ARG A 23 11.08 -17.28 -4.83
C ARG A 23 11.96 -17.51 -6.05
N LEU A 24 13.16 -16.93 -6.08
CA LEU A 24 14.01 -16.96 -7.28
C LEU A 24 14.59 -18.33 -7.62
N SER A 25 14.72 -19.24 -6.65
CA SER A 25 15.34 -20.56 -6.86
C SER A 25 14.48 -21.52 -7.70
N ASP A 26 13.16 -21.37 -7.64
CA ASP A 26 12.19 -22.30 -8.25
C ASP A 26 10.98 -21.58 -8.85
N SER A 27 11.00 -20.24 -8.87
CA SER A 27 9.90 -19.39 -9.35
C SER A 27 8.58 -19.60 -8.59
N GLN A 28 8.60 -20.15 -7.37
CA GLN A 28 7.39 -20.30 -6.58
C GLN A 28 6.79 -18.93 -6.23
N LYS A 29 5.49 -18.80 -6.45
CA LYS A 29 4.72 -17.58 -6.24
C LYS A 29 3.89 -17.68 -4.96
N THR A 30 3.74 -16.57 -4.26
CA THR A 30 2.84 -16.43 -3.11
C THR A 30 2.14 -15.09 -3.20
N CYS A 31 0.80 -15.08 -3.30
CA CYS A 31 0.05 -13.84 -3.21
C CYS A 31 0.07 -13.34 -1.76
N LEU A 32 0.62 -12.14 -1.54
CA LEU A 32 0.69 -11.51 -0.23
C LEU A 32 -0.53 -10.64 0.05
N LEU A 33 -1.02 -9.95 -0.98
CA LEU A 33 -2.19 -9.08 -0.89
C LEU A 33 -2.91 -9.03 -2.25
N PRO A 34 -4.11 -9.64 -2.38
CA PRO A 34 -4.92 -9.49 -3.58
C PRO A 34 -5.48 -8.06 -3.65
N LEU A 35 -5.40 -7.42 -4.81
CA LEU A 35 -5.82 -6.04 -5.00
C LEU A 35 -6.67 -5.91 -6.27
N TYR A 36 -7.38 -4.80 -6.40
CA TYR A 36 -8.21 -4.55 -7.57
C TYR A 36 -7.39 -3.95 -8.71
N TRP A 37 -7.98 -3.92 -9.91
CA TRP A 37 -7.44 -3.17 -11.05
C TRP A 37 -7.71 -1.67 -10.89
N GLY A 38 -6.92 -0.84 -11.56
CA GLY A 38 -7.08 0.61 -11.53
C GLY A 38 -6.42 1.29 -10.33
N GLU A 39 -5.39 0.65 -9.77
CA GLU A 39 -4.69 1.18 -8.62
C GLU A 39 -3.16 1.07 -8.78
N THR A 40 -2.40 2.10 -8.37
CA THR A 40 -0.92 2.09 -8.35
C THR A 40 -0.36 1.76 -6.98
N ARG A 41 0.88 1.26 -7.01
CA ARG A 41 1.60 0.73 -5.85
C ARG A 41 3.07 1.11 -5.91
N HIS A 42 3.59 1.49 -4.77
CA HIS A 42 4.98 1.41 -4.40
C HIS A 42 5.10 0.41 -3.25
N VAL A 43 6.28 -0.20 -3.19
CA VAL A 43 6.58 -1.28 -2.28
C VAL A 43 7.90 -0.95 -1.63
N SER A 44 7.92 -0.95 -0.30
CA SER A 44 9.13 -0.77 0.48
C SER A 44 9.36 -1.98 1.36
N ILE A 45 10.43 -2.70 1.09
CA ILE A 45 10.76 -3.95 1.77
C ILE A 45 12.08 -3.83 2.51
N ARG A 46 12.10 -4.38 3.73
CA ARG A 46 13.34 -4.73 4.43
C ARG A 46 13.20 -6.13 4.99
N ASN A 47 13.89 -7.08 4.35
CA ASN A 47 13.74 -8.51 4.62
C ASN A 47 14.11 -8.90 6.07
N THR A 48 14.93 -8.10 6.76
CA THR A 48 15.30 -8.36 8.17
C THR A 48 14.11 -8.33 9.13
N SER A 49 13.00 -7.67 8.76
CA SER A 49 11.80 -7.63 9.60
C SER A 49 10.78 -8.74 9.29
N GLY A 50 10.87 -9.38 8.13
CA GLY A 50 9.84 -10.30 7.62
C GLY A 50 8.58 -9.60 7.09
N TRP A 51 8.60 -8.27 6.96
CA TRP A 51 7.47 -7.47 6.51
C TRP A 51 7.81 -6.64 5.27
N VAL A 52 6.76 -6.32 4.52
CA VAL A 52 6.78 -5.38 3.40
C VAL A 52 5.72 -4.33 3.63
N ALA A 53 6.08 -3.06 3.44
CA ALA A 53 5.13 -1.96 3.41
C ALA A 53 4.75 -1.69 1.95
N THR A 54 3.49 -1.39 1.71
CA THR A 54 2.99 -0.95 0.42
C THR A 54 1.92 0.10 0.66
N GLU A 55 1.81 1.05 -0.24
CA GLU A 55 0.67 1.93 -0.33
C GLU A 55 -0.07 1.71 -1.63
N ASN A 56 -1.30 2.18 -1.64
CA ASN A 56 -2.26 1.71 -2.59
C ASN A 56 -3.10 2.89 -3.08
N THR A 57 -2.82 3.45 -4.25
CA THR A 57 -3.52 4.65 -4.76
C THR A 57 -4.57 4.29 -5.81
N ASP A 58 -5.80 4.77 -5.65
CA ASP A 58 -6.86 4.66 -6.64
C ASP A 58 -6.63 5.65 -7.80
N GLU A 59 -6.39 5.11 -9.00
CA GLU A 59 -6.09 5.88 -10.21
C GLU A 59 -7.29 6.08 -11.13
N ASN A 60 -8.48 5.65 -10.72
CA ASN A 60 -9.68 5.91 -11.51
C ASN A 60 -9.89 7.42 -11.69
N SER A 61 -10.60 7.80 -12.75
CA SER A 61 -10.95 9.20 -13.02
C SER A 61 -12.47 9.37 -12.99
N PRO A 62 -13.04 10.06 -11.97
CA PRO A 62 -12.35 10.66 -10.81
C PRO A 62 -11.91 9.62 -9.77
N SER A 63 -10.80 9.88 -9.07
CA SER A 63 -10.38 9.01 -7.95
C SER A 63 -11.34 9.19 -6.78
N THR A 64 -11.51 8.14 -5.98
CA THR A 64 -12.27 8.20 -4.72
C THR A 64 -11.71 9.24 -3.74
N ALA A 65 -10.47 9.69 -3.90
CA ALA A 65 -9.87 10.77 -3.11
C ALA A 65 -10.15 12.18 -3.66
N ASP A 66 -10.42 12.33 -4.97
CA ASP A 66 -10.53 13.63 -5.66
C ASP A 66 -11.87 14.33 -5.43
N VAL A 67 -12.87 13.57 -5.00
CA VAL A 67 -14.22 14.07 -4.73
C VAL A 67 -14.39 14.50 -3.26
N PRO A 68 -15.21 15.53 -2.96
CA PRO A 68 -15.45 16.01 -1.59
C PRO A 68 -15.79 14.87 -0.63
N ALA A 69 -15.10 14.81 0.51
CA ALA A 69 -15.18 13.69 1.44
C ALA A 69 -16.64 13.35 1.82
N PRO A 70 -17.01 12.06 1.90
CA PRO A 70 -18.37 11.68 2.26
C PRO A 70 -18.74 12.19 3.66
N THR A 71 -19.95 12.72 3.79
CA THR A 71 -20.45 13.34 5.02
C THR A 71 -20.95 12.30 6.03
N THR A 72 -21.30 11.09 5.58
CA THR A 72 -21.79 10.02 6.46
C THR A 72 -20.80 8.85 6.56
N PRO A 73 -20.76 8.11 7.69
CA PRO A 73 -19.88 6.95 7.84
C PRO A 73 -20.13 5.85 6.80
N VAL A 74 -21.39 5.58 6.46
CA VAL A 74 -21.77 4.54 5.47
C VAL A 74 -21.26 4.91 4.08
N SER A 75 -21.49 6.15 3.63
CA SER A 75 -20.97 6.63 2.34
C SER A 75 -19.44 6.68 2.31
N ARG A 76 -18.80 6.82 3.47
CA ARG A 76 -17.34 6.73 3.60
C ARG A 76 -16.80 5.33 3.36
N GLN A 77 -17.41 4.32 3.98
CA GLN A 77 -17.02 2.91 3.81
C GLN A 77 -17.31 2.41 2.40
N GLN A 78 -18.39 2.90 1.78
CA GLN A 78 -18.72 2.59 0.38
C GLN A 78 -17.74 3.23 -0.60
N ARG A 79 -17.23 4.44 -0.30
CA ARG A 79 -16.28 5.14 -1.18
C ARG A 79 -14.85 4.61 -1.01
N TRP A 80 -14.36 4.56 0.22
CA TRP A 80 -13.02 4.08 0.54
C TRP A 80 -13.16 2.69 1.11
N GLY A 81 -13.25 1.72 0.18
CA GLY A 81 -13.31 0.31 0.49
C GLY A 81 -12.11 -0.17 1.31
N VAL A 82 -12.11 -1.46 1.64
CA VAL A 82 -10.94 -2.08 2.28
C VAL A 82 -9.77 -2.02 1.30
N ASP A 83 -8.61 -1.61 1.78
CA ASP A 83 -7.38 -1.48 0.99
C ASP A 83 -7.55 -0.52 -0.19
N TYR A 84 -8.15 0.66 0.02
CA TYR A 84 -8.25 1.76 -0.97
C TYR A 84 -7.64 3.04 -0.42
N ASN A 85 -6.59 3.55 -1.07
CA ASN A 85 -5.86 4.74 -0.63
C ASN A 85 -5.27 4.61 0.78
N GLU A 86 -4.62 3.47 1.05
CA GLU A 86 -4.09 3.12 2.36
C GLU A 86 -2.62 2.71 2.33
N VAL A 87 -1.96 2.91 3.47
CA VAL A 87 -0.65 2.35 3.78
C VAL A 87 -0.88 1.03 4.51
N ILE A 88 -0.33 -0.05 3.97
CA ILE A 88 -0.55 -1.43 4.40
C ILE A 88 0.81 -2.08 4.70
N LEU A 89 0.88 -2.84 5.79
CA LEU A 89 2.04 -3.64 6.17
C LEU A 89 1.68 -5.12 6.07
N VAL A 90 2.40 -5.87 5.24
CA VAL A 90 2.10 -7.27 4.92
C VAL A 90 3.27 -8.15 5.31
N LYS A 91 3.02 -9.31 5.92
CA LYS A 91 4.07 -10.30 6.17
C LYS A 91 4.48 -10.98 4.88
N LEU A 92 5.78 -11.23 4.74
CA LEU A 92 6.32 -11.95 3.58
C LEU A 92 5.90 -13.41 3.51
N ASP A 93 5.37 -13.99 4.58
CA ASP A 93 4.78 -15.34 4.58
C ASP A 93 3.29 -15.34 4.16
N GLY A 94 2.69 -14.16 3.92
CA GLY A 94 1.28 -14.01 3.53
C GLY A 94 0.28 -14.23 4.67
N SER A 95 0.74 -14.47 5.90
CA SER A 95 -0.15 -14.79 7.02
C SER A 95 -0.91 -13.60 7.59
N GLN A 96 -0.42 -12.37 7.37
CA GLN A 96 -1.01 -11.15 7.95
C GLN A 96 -0.83 -9.93 7.05
N ALA A 97 -1.86 -9.09 7.00
CA ALA A 97 -1.85 -7.75 6.43
C ALA A 97 -2.50 -6.76 7.43
N TRP A 98 -1.83 -5.65 7.70
CA TRP A 98 -2.26 -4.61 8.62
C TRP A 98 -2.44 -3.30 7.88
N ARG A 99 -3.65 -2.74 7.96
CA ARG A 99 -3.97 -1.39 7.46
C ARG A 99 -3.49 -0.38 8.48
N LEU A 100 -2.47 0.39 8.15
CA LEU A 100 -1.80 1.29 9.09
C LEU A 100 -2.39 2.70 9.08
N ALA A 101 -2.65 3.24 7.89
CA ALA A 101 -3.19 4.59 7.75
C ALA A 101 -3.93 4.78 6.41
N PRO A 102 -5.05 5.51 6.39
CA PRO A 102 -5.63 5.98 5.14
C PRO A 102 -4.84 7.20 4.63
N HIS A 103 -4.08 7.06 3.54
CA HIS A 103 -3.37 8.19 2.95
C HIS A 103 -4.31 9.08 2.13
N ARG A 104 -5.24 8.52 1.35
CA ARG A 104 -6.30 9.28 0.61
C ARG A 104 -5.78 10.52 -0.14
N SER A 105 -4.56 10.42 -0.67
CA SER A 105 -3.94 11.48 -1.46
C SER A 105 -4.77 11.71 -2.73
N ARG A 106 -5.06 12.97 -3.03
CA ARG A 106 -5.70 13.45 -4.25
C ARG A 106 -4.74 13.44 -5.42
N ARG A 107 -5.26 13.12 -6.59
CA ARG A 107 -4.55 13.03 -7.87
C ARG A 107 -4.54 14.39 -8.59
N VAL A 108 -4.05 15.44 -7.92
CA VAL A 108 -3.98 16.82 -8.46
C VAL A 108 -3.04 16.92 -9.67
N ASP A 109 -1.99 16.06 -9.70
CA ASP A 109 -1.10 15.77 -10.83
C ASP A 109 -0.67 14.28 -10.68
N ASP A 110 -0.80 13.50 -11.75
CA ASP A 110 -1.01 12.05 -11.66
C ASP A 110 0.20 11.21 -11.27
N TYR A 111 1.40 11.81 -11.21
CA TYR A 111 2.62 11.14 -10.75
C TYR A 111 3.20 11.75 -9.47
N TRP A 112 3.21 13.08 -9.36
CA TRP A 112 3.90 13.79 -8.27
C TRP A 112 3.16 13.74 -6.94
N HIS A 113 1.86 13.43 -6.95
CA HIS A 113 1.02 13.37 -5.74
C HIS A 113 0.67 11.96 -5.29
N GLN A 114 1.26 10.94 -5.94
CA GLN A 114 1.15 9.58 -5.45
C GLN A 114 1.95 9.43 -4.16
N THR A 115 1.28 8.95 -3.12
CA THR A 115 1.92 8.59 -1.85
C THR A 115 3.01 7.58 -2.11
N ARG A 116 4.17 7.74 -1.45
CA ARG A 116 5.26 6.78 -1.51
C ARG A 116 5.63 6.33 -0.11
N VAL A 117 5.38 5.06 0.21
CA VAL A 117 5.82 4.51 1.49
C VAL A 117 7.30 4.15 1.44
N ALA A 118 8.04 4.50 2.49
CA ALA A 118 9.41 4.04 2.68
C ALA A 118 9.63 3.52 4.11
N MET A 119 10.16 2.30 4.19
CA MET A 119 10.53 1.65 5.44
C MET A 119 11.97 2.00 5.83
N SER A 120 12.14 2.43 7.08
CA SER A 120 13.46 2.69 7.69
C SER A 120 14.34 1.44 7.69
N ARG A 121 15.67 1.62 7.82
CA ARG A 121 16.66 0.54 7.72
C ARG A 121 16.36 -0.65 8.65
N GLU A 122 15.97 -0.36 9.88
CA GLU A 122 15.67 -1.35 10.93
C GLU A 122 14.20 -1.81 10.94
N GLY A 123 13.36 -1.29 10.04
CA GLY A 123 11.92 -1.61 10.02
C GLY A 123 11.15 -1.11 11.24
N GLN A 124 11.67 -0.12 11.97
CA GLN A 124 11.03 0.45 13.16
C GLN A 124 10.07 1.59 12.81
N TYR A 125 10.30 2.25 11.68
CA TYR A 125 9.52 3.37 11.19
C TYR A 125 9.15 3.22 9.73
N LEU A 126 7.99 3.76 9.36
CA LEU A 126 7.59 4.07 7.99
C LEU A 126 7.43 5.57 7.81
N VAL A 127 7.87 6.10 6.68
CA VAL A 127 7.49 7.43 6.21
C VAL A 127 6.59 7.32 5.00
N PHE A 128 5.65 8.24 4.85
CA PHE A 128 4.85 8.40 3.64
C PHE A 128 4.35 9.84 3.54
N ASP A 129 3.99 10.27 2.33
CA ASP A 129 3.47 11.60 2.06
C ASP A 129 1.99 11.56 1.64
N SER A 130 1.23 12.61 1.95
CA SER A 130 -0.15 12.74 1.50
C SER A 130 -0.61 14.19 1.47
N ASN A 131 -1.40 14.53 0.46
CA ASN A 131 -2.10 15.82 0.34
C ASN A 131 -3.58 15.73 0.80
N PHE A 132 -3.95 14.71 1.59
CA PHE A 132 -5.35 14.49 1.98
C PHE A 132 -5.98 15.71 2.64
N ARG A 133 -7.16 16.10 2.12
CA ARG A 133 -7.96 17.25 2.58
C ARG A 133 -7.28 18.62 2.46
N LEU A 134 -6.08 18.73 1.89
CA LEU A 134 -5.50 20.03 1.56
C LEU A 134 -6.28 20.66 0.39
N SER A 135 -6.22 21.99 0.24
CA SER A 135 -6.77 22.66 -0.94
C SER A 135 -6.10 22.06 -2.19
N PRO A 136 -6.79 21.90 -3.33
CA PRO A 136 -6.22 21.23 -4.51
C PRO A 136 -5.17 22.13 -5.19
N THR A 137 -4.02 22.27 -4.56
CA THR A 137 -2.83 22.93 -5.09
C THR A 137 -1.79 21.82 -5.35
N ALA A 138 -1.07 21.94 -6.46
CA ALA A 138 -0.03 20.97 -6.83
C ALA A 138 1.25 21.11 -5.97
N SER A 139 1.25 21.98 -4.95
CA SER A 139 2.42 22.30 -4.13
C SER A 139 2.40 21.70 -2.72
N ASP A 140 1.26 21.16 -2.27
CA ASP A 140 1.07 20.90 -0.86
C ASP A 140 0.99 19.38 -0.60
N THR A 141 1.92 18.87 0.21
CA THR A 141 1.88 17.51 0.77
C THR A 141 2.44 17.56 2.19
N ASP A 142 1.85 16.78 3.08
CA ASP A 142 2.37 16.57 4.42
C ASP A 142 3.15 15.26 4.47
N VAL A 143 4.20 15.21 5.27
CA VAL A 143 4.99 13.99 5.51
C VAL A 143 4.61 13.41 6.87
N TYR A 144 4.29 12.13 6.87
CA TYR A 144 3.85 11.38 8.04
C TYR A 144 4.87 10.30 8.40
N LEU A 145 5.02 10.05 9.70
CA LEU A 145 5.87 9.01 10.26
C LEU A 145 5.02 8.06 11.12
N ILE A 146 5.11 6.75 10.86
CA ILE A 146 4.49 5.71 11.67
C ILE A 146 5.59 4.94 12.40
N LYS A 147 5.46 4.81 13.73
CA LYS A 147 6.30 3.92 14.55
C LYS A 147 5.67 2.52 14.58
N LEU A 148 6.41 1.51 14.11
CA LEU A 148 5.97 0.11 14.06
C LEU A 148 6.36 -0.67 15.33
N ARG A 149 7.42 -0.24 16.02
CA ARG A 149 7.96 -0.83 17.26
C ARG A 149 8.60 0.24 18.13
#